data_AF-A0A916HVF6-F1
#
_entry.id   AF-A0A916HVF6-F1
#
_cell.length_a   1.000
_cell.length_b   1.000
_cell.length_c   1.000
_cell.angle_alpha   90.00
_cell.angle_beta   90.00
_cell.angle_gamma   90.00
#
_symmetry.space_group_name_H-M   'P 1'
#
loop_
_entity.id
_entity.type
_entity.pdbx_description
1 polymer ?
#
loop_
_entity_poly.entity_id
_entity_poly.type
_entity_poly.pdbx_seq_one_letter_code
_entity_poly.pdbx_strand_id
1 'polypeptide(L)' 'LRFIANRRCQQIGLDPLFPKADNPFPWMAEMIDLKKEKNFFETRVIEYQTGGALSWD' A
#
# COMPACT_ATOMS: atom_id res chain seq x y z
N LEU A 1 -18.18 2.42 -8.19
CA LEU A 1 -18.11 3.87 -7.86
C LEU A 1 -18.83 4.24 -6.55
N ARG A 2 -20.07 3.78 -6.31
CA ARG A 2 -20.85 4.09 -5.09
C ARG A 2 -20.13 3.77 -3.76
N PHE A 3 -19.42 2.64 -3.68
CA PHE A 3 -18.59 2.29 -2.52
C PHE A 3 -17.48 3.32 -2.21
N ILE A 4 -16.80 3.82 -3.24
CA ILE A 4 -15.73 4.82 -3.10
C ILE A 4 -16.31 6.15 -2.62
N ALA A 5 -17.49 6.53 -3.11
CA ALA A 5 -18.18 7.74 -2.67
C ALA A 5 -18.51 7.67 -1.16
N ASN A 6 -19.09 6.57 -0.69
CA ASN A 6 -19.35 6.37 0.73
C ASN A 6 -18.07 6.39 1.58
N ARG A 7 -16.99 5.76 1.11
CA ARG A 7 -15.69 5.78 1.81
C ARG A 7 -15.14 7.21 1.95
N ARG A 8 -15.29 8.05 0.93
CA ARG A 8 -14.89 9.47 1.00
C ARG A 8 -15.78 10.26 1.94
N CYS A 9 -17.10 10.03 1.94
CA CYS A 9 -18.03 10.65 2.90
C CYS A 9 -17.61 10.34 4.35
N GLN A 10 -17.30 9.08 4.66
CA GLN A 10 -16.84 8.69 5.99
C GLN A 10 -15.53 9.37 6.39
N GLN A 11 -14.59 9.57 5.46
CA GLN A 11 -13.33 10.27 5.73
C GLN A 11 -13.51 11.74 6.14
N ILE A 12 -14.62 12.37 5.72
CA ILE A 12 -14.97 13.74 6.07
C ILE A 12 -16.10 13.82 7.11
N GLY A 13 -16.43 12.70 7.77
CA GLY A 13 -17.44 12.64 8.82
C GLY A 13 -18.89 12.74 8.35
N LEU A 14 -19.14 12.55 7.05
CA LEU A 14 -20.49 12.52 6.48
C LEU A 14 -21.04 11.10 6.45
N ASP A 15 -22.35 11.00 6.64
CA ASP A 15 -23.07 9.74 6.52
C ASP A 15 -22.98 9.17 5.08
N PRO A 16 -22.95 7.83 4.94
CA PRO A 16 -22.88 7.21 3.62
C PRO A 16 -24.14 7.50 2.81
N LEU A 17 -23.95 8.13 1.65
CA LEU A 17 -25.03 8.53 0.73
C LEU A 17 -25.74 7.36 0.06
N PHE A 18 -25.06 6.22 -0.09
CA PHE A 18 -25.60 5.04 -0.80
C PHE A 18 -25.70 3.83 0.13
N PRO A 19 -26.85 3.56 0.74
CA PRO A 19 -27.04 2.35 1.53
C PRO A 19 -26.87 1.09 0.65
N LYS A 20 -26.23 0.04 1.17
CA LYS A 20 -25.89 -1.23 0.48
C LYS A 20 -24.87 -1.13 -0.67
N ALA A 21 -24.04 -0.10 -0.69
CA ALA A 21 -22.92 -0.08 -1.63
C ALA A 21 -21.76 -0.93 -1.07
N ASP A 22 -21.59 -2.14 -1.59
CA ASP A 22 -20.50 -3.04 -1.24
C ASP A 22 -19.24 -2.78 -2.08
N ASN A 23 -18.08 -3.21 -1.56
CA ASN A 23 -16.81 -3.07 -2.26
C ASN A 23 -16.78 -3.96 -3.52
N PRO A 24 -16.73 -3.40 -4.75
CA PRO A 24 -16.65 -4.21 -5.96
C PRO A 24 -15.26 -4.84 -6.16
N PHE A 25 -14.25 -4.45 -5.39
CA PHE A 25 -12.87 -4.95 -5.51
C PHE A 25 -12.37 -5.55 -4.18
N PRO A 26 -12.90 -6.70 -3.75
CA PRO A 26 -12.43 -7.36 -2.53
C PRO A 26 -10.95 -7.77 -2.61
N TRP A 27 -10.48 -8.19 -3.80
CA TRP A 27 -9.08 -8.60 -4.06
C TRP A 27 -8.07 -7.44 -4.00
N MET A 28 -8.52 -6.19 -4.14
CA MET A 28 -7.62 -5.03 -4.02
C MET A 28 -7.35 -4.63 -2.56
N ALA A 29 -8.17 -5.06 -1.61
CA ALA A 29 -7.94 -4.75 -0.20
C ALA A 29 -6.61 -5.36 0.29
N GLU A 30 -6.27 -6.55 -0.21
CA GLU A 30 -5.04 -7.27 0.11
C GLU A 30 -3.80 -6.56 -0.45
N MET A 31 -3.86 -6.04 -1.68
CA MET A 31 -2.73 -5.31 -2.29
C MET A 31 -2.50 -3.91 -1.70
N ILE A 32 -3.52 -3.27 -1.12
CA ILE A 32 -3.40 -1.95 -0.49
C ILE A 32 -2.80 -2.06 0.92
N ASP A 33 -3.08 -3.15 1.62
CA ASP A 33 -2.54 -3.41 2.96
C ASP A 33 -1.14 -4.04 2.93
N LEU A 34 -0.71 -4.54 1.76
CA LEU A 34 0.70 -4.83 1.53
C LEU A 34 1.50 -3.53 1.65
N LYS A 35 2.32 -3.47 2.71
CA LYS A 35 3.34 -2.44 2.93
C LYS A 35 4.06 -2.23 1.59
N LYS A 36 4.06 -1.00 1.08
CA LYS A 36 4.71 -0.65 -0.19
C LYS A 36 6.19 -1.01 -0.07
N GLU A 37 6.54 -2.23 -0.48
CA GLU A 37 7.92 -2.64 -0.64
C GLU A 37 8.52 -1.75 -1.72
N LYS A 38 9.65 -1.13 -1.39
CA LYS A 38 10.24 -0.09 -2.22
C LYS A 38 10.67 -0.74 -3.53
N ASN A 39 10.17 -0.22 -4.65
CA ASN A 39 10.52 -0.77 -5.96
C ASN A 39 12.04 -0.73 -6.16
N PHE A 40 12.62 -1.91 -6.40
CA PHE A 40 14.07 -2.13 -6.49
C PHE A 40 14.76 -1.17 -7.48
N PHE A 41 14.09 -0.81 -8.57
CA PHE A 41 14.61 0.07 -9.62
C PHE A 41 14.41 1.56 -9.37
N GLU A 42 13.63 1.94 -8.37
CA GLU A 42 13.31 3.35 -8.06
C GLU A 42 14.19 3.93 -6.95
N THR A 43 14.97 3.09 -6.27
CA THR A 43 15.84 3.52 -5.16
C THR A 43 17.29 3.44 -5.57
N ARG A 44 17.99 4.58 -5.59
CA ARG A 44 19.46 4.60 -5.69
C ARG A 44 20.02 3.88 -4.46
N VAL A 45 20.80 2.83 -4.67
CA VAL A 45 21.55 2.14 -3.61
C VAL A 45 22.54 3.14 -3.02
N ILE A 46 22.32 3.54 -1.76
CA ILE A 46 23.19 4.50 -1.04
C ILE A 46 24.10 3.76 -0.04
N GLU A 47 23.76 2.53 0.32
CA GLU A 47 24.57 1.66 1.16
C GLU A 47 25.19 0.56 0.30
N TYR A 48 26.46 0.74 -0.03
CA TYR A 48 27.32 -0.41 -0.29
C TYR A 48 27.73 -0.95 1.09
N GLN A 49 27.11 -2.05 1.52
CA GLN A 49 27.76 -2.88 2.52
C GLN A 49 29.05 -3.39 1.87
N THR A 50 30.20 -2.85 2.29
CA THR A 50 31.50 -3.44 2.01
C THR A 50 31.44 -4.85 2.59
N GLY A 51 31.22 -5.83 1.71
CA GLY A 51 31.21 -7.24 2.07
C GLY A 51 32.41 -7.52 2.96
N GLY A 52 32.14 -8.06 4.15
CA GLY A 52 33.11 -8.27 5.21
C GLY A 52 34.41 -8.81 4.64
N ALA A 53 35.52 -8.28 5.15
CA ALA A 53 36.86 -8.78 4.83
C ALA A 53 36.83 -10.31 4.93
N LEU A 54 36.99 -10.99 3.80
CA LEU A 54 37.21 -12.42 3.75
C LEU A 54 38.48 -12.69 4.56
N SER A 55 38.32 -13.13 5.82
CA SER A 55 39.41 -13.65 6.61
C SER A 55 39.70 -15.06 6.09
N TRP A 56 40.80 -15.17 5.37
CA TRP A 56 41.40 -16.45 5.01
C TRP A 56 42.39 -16.81 6.12
N ASP A 57 41.89 -17.45 7.19
CA ASP A 57 42.72 -18.28 8.09
C ASP A 57 42.32 -19.75 7.90
#